data_AF-A0A947BMN2-F1
#
_entry.id   AF-A0A947BMN2-F1
#
_cell.length_a   1.000
_cell.length_b   1.000
_cell.length_c   1.000
_cell.angle_alpha   90.00
_cell.angle_beta   90.00
_cell.angle_gamma   90.00
#
_symmetry.space_group_name_H-M   'P 1'
#
loop_
_entity.id
_entity.type
_entity.pdbx_description
1 polymer ?
#
loop_
_entity_poly.entity_id
_entity_poly.type
_entity_poly.pdbx_seq_one_letter_code
_entity_poly.pdbx_strand_id
1 'polypeptide(L)'
;MKKVQAGFTLIELMIVVAIIGILAAVALPAYQDYTVRAKVSEGAIAASAIKVGVTEMFADDGMNGIVRYAAEVAADQPNLVTDKISAIVVNGGTGEITVTLGNIPQLAANANLAYAPFIGGAAISNLNSTGSVVWRCDPVNASTNIDPSFLPAECR
;
A
#
# COMPACT_ATOMS: atom_id res chain seq x y z
N MET A 1 -54.45 -21.28 -28.42
CA MET A 1 -53.23 -22.09 -28.66
C MET A 1 -52.38 -22.03 -27.40
N LYS A 2 -52.19 -23.14 -26.68
CA LYS A 2 -51.28 -23.20 -25.52
C LYS A 2 -49.85 -23.14 -26.06
N LYS A 3 -49.09 -22.08 -25.74
CA LYS A 3 -47.65 -22.06 -25.99
C LYS A 3 -47.03 -23.20 -25.18
N VAL A 4 -46.41 -24.16 -25.86
CA VAL A 4 -45.59 -25.18 -25.21
C VAL A 4 -44.37 -24.44 -24.66
N GLN A 5 -44.23 -24.40 -23.35
CA GLN A 5 -43.10 -23.79 -22.70
C GLN A 5 -41.90 -24.73 -22.88
N ALA A 6 -40.99 -24.38 -23.79
CA ALA A 6 -39.73 -25.09 -23.94
C ALA A 6 -38.90 -24.84 -22.68
N GLY A 7 -38.83 -25.85 -21.81
CA GLY A 7 -37.98 -25.80 -20.62
C GLY A 7 -36.51 -25.88 -21.00
N PHE A 8 -35.66 -25.27 -20.19
CA PHE A 8 -34.21 -25.39 -20.30
C PHE A 8 -33.77 -26.81 -19.93
N THR A 9 -32.88 -27.41 -20.70
CA THR A 9 -32.43 -28.79 -20.46
C THR A 9 -31.34 -28.84 -19.39
N LEU A 10 -31.28 -29.94 -18.63
CA LEU A 10 -30.19 -30.15 -17.67
C LEU A 10 -28.82 -30.16 -18.36
N ILE A 11 -28.74 -30.60 -19.62
CA ILE A 11 -27.48 -30.61 -20.37
C ILE A 11 -27.02 -29.20 -20.73
N GLU A 12 -27.93 -28.29 -21.11
CA GLU A 12 -27.59 -26.89 -21.33
C GLU A 12 -27.09 -26.24 -20.03
N LEU A 13 -27.73 -26.56 -18.91
CA LEU A 13 -27.31 -26.03 -17.60
C LEU A 13 -25.93 -26.54 -17.20
N MET A 14 -25.64 -27.82 -17.40
CA MET A 14 -24.33 -28.40 -17.10
C MET A 14 -23.22 -27.82 -17.97
N ILE A 15 -23.47 -27.56 -19.26
CA ILE A 15 -22.48 -26.95 -20.15
C ILE A 15 -22.19 -25.51 -19.72
N VAL A 16 -23.23 -24.73 -19.37
CA VAL A 16 -23.04 -23.35 -18.89
C VAL A 16 -22.22 -23.33 -17.60
N VAL A 17 -22.50 -24.22 -16.65
CA VAL A 17 -21.72 -24.32 -15.40
C VAL A 17 -20.27 -24.70 -15.69
N ALA A 18 -20.01 -25.61 -16.63
CA ALA A 18 -18.64 -25.98 -17.02
C ALA A 18 -17.86 -24.79 -17.60
N ILE A 19 -18.47 -24.01 -18.50
CA ILE A 19 -17.84 -22.81 -19.09
C ILE A 19 -17.59 -21.75 -18.02
N ILE A 20 -18.57 -21.47 -17.15
CA ILE A 20 -18.42 -20.54 -16.04
C ILE A 20 -17.30 -21.01 -15.09
N GLY A 21 -17.19 -22.32 -14.83
CA GLY A 21 -16.12 -22.88 -14.00
C GLY A 21 -14.72 -22.59 -14.56
N ILE A 22 -14.52 -22.77 -15.86
CA ILE A 22 -13.23 -22.46 -16.52
C ILE A 22 -12.92 -20.97 -16.44
N LEU A 23 -13.89 -20.11 -16.77
CA LEU A 23 -13.70 -18.66 -16.73
C LEU A 23 -13.44 -18.16 -15.30
N ALA A 24 -14.17 -18.69 -14.32
CA ALA A 24 -14.03 -18.33 -12.91
C ALA A 24 -12.65 -18.71 -12.36
N ALA A 25 -12.07 -19.83 -12.80
CA ALA A 25 -10.74 -20.27 -12.37
C ALA A 25 -9.64 -19.25 -12.73
N VAL A 26 -9.78 -18.49 -13.81
CA VAL A 26 -8.83 -17.44 -14.22
C VAL A 26 -9.25 -16.06 -13.72
N ALA A 27 -10.55 -15.75 -13.79
CA ALA A 27 -11.06 -14.43 -13.46
C ALA A 27 -11.06 -14.14 -11.95
N LEU A 28 -11.34 -15.15 -11.10
CA LEU A 28 -11.41 -14.94 -9.64
C LEU A 28 -10.03 -14.59 -9.05
N PRO A 29 -8.93 -15.31 -9.34
CA PRO A 29 -7.61 -14.91 -8.85
C PRO A 29 -7.21 -13.50 -9.32
N ALA A 30 -7.43 -13.17 -10.59
CA ALA A 30 -7.11 -11.85 -11.12
C ALA A 30 -7.91 -10.72 -10.46
N TYR A 31 -9.20 -10.96 -10.18
CA TYR A 31 -10.03 -10.01 -9.44
C TYR A 31 -9.56 -9.85 -7.99
N GLN A 32 -9.21 -10.95 -7.32
CA GLN A 32 -8.65 -10.90 -5.98
C GLN A 32 -7.38 -10.05 -5.94
N ASP A 33 -6.43 -10.27 -6.85
CA ASP A 33 -5.19 -9.48 -6.93
C ASP A 33 -5.46 -7.98 -7.11
N TYR A 34 -6.43 -7.63 -7.95
CA TYR A 34 -6.83 -6.23 -8.13
C TYR A 34 -7.40 -5.63 -6.85
N THR A 35 -8.25 -6.36 -6.14
CA THR A 35 -8.79 -5.88 -4.85
C THR A 35 -7.71 -5.77 -3.77
N VAL A 36 -6.69 -6.64 -3.78
CA VAL A 36 -5.55 -6.55 -2.87
C VAL A 36 -4.72 -5.32 -3.19
N ARG A 37 -4.36 -5.09 -4.46
CA ARG A 37 -3.66 -3.86 -4.89
C ARG A 37 -4.40 -2.59 -4.49
N ALA A 38 -5.73 -2.58 -4.62
CA ALA A 38 -6.55 -1.43 -4.22
C ALA A 38 -6.43 -1.15 -2.71
N LYS A 39 -6.46 -2.20 -1.87
CA LYS A 39 -6.27 -2.07 -0.41
C LYS A 39 -4.84 -1.66 -0.05
N VAL A 40 -3.82 -2.18 -0.73
CA VAL A 40 -2.42 -1.76 -0.53
C VAL A 40 -2.25 -0.28 -0.91
N SER A 41 -2.94 0.17 -1.96
CA SER A 41 -2.89 1.57 -2.41
C SER A 41 -3.48 2.55 -1.38
N GLU A 42 -4.36 2.11 -0.49
CA GLU A 42 -4.82 2.91 0.65
C GLU A 42 -3.63 3.31 1.55
N GLY A 43 -2.74 2.36 1.83
CA GLY A 43 -1.51 2.61 2.59
C GLY A 43 -0.55 3.56 1.85
N ALA A 44 -0.44 3.46 0.52
CA ALA A 44 0.36 4.36 -0.29
C ALA A 44 -0.19 5.81 -0.30
N ILE A 45 -1.52 5.96 -0.31
CA ILE A 45 -2.17 7.27 -0.19
C ILE A 45 -1.93 7.85 1.20
N ALA A 46 -2.08 7.06 2.26
CA ALA A 46 -1.78 7.50 3.62
C ALA A 46 -0.31 7.92 3.75
N ALA A 47 0.62 7.13 3.21
CA ALA A 47 2.04 7.49 3.14
C ALA A 47 2.26 8.82 2.42
N SER A 48 1.49 9.12 1.36
CA SER A 48 1.63 10.36 0.60
C SER A 48 1.37 11.62 1.44
N ALA A 49 0.39 11.58 2.35
CA ALA A 49 0.17 12.67 3.29
C ALA A 49 1.36 12.82 4.26
N ILE A 50 1.89 11.70 4.77
CA ILE A 50 3.04 11.70 5.67
C ILE A 50 4.31 12.18 4.96
N LYS A 51 4.52 11.83 3.69
CA LYS A 51 5.64 12.30 2.85
C LYS A 51 5.67 13.84 2.77
N VAL A 52 4.49 14.47 2.64
CA VAL A 52 4.37 15.94 2.62
C VAL A 52 4.80 16.52 3.97
N GLY A 53 4.26 16.02 5.08
CA GLY A 53 4.62 16.52 6.41
C GLY A 53 6.11 16.34 6.76
N VAL A 54 6.71 15.19 6.41
CA VAL A 54 8.17 14.99 6.55
C VAL A 54 8.94 16.01 5.73
N THR A 55 8.52 16.29 4.50
CA THR A 55 9.20 17.24 3.61
C THR A 55 9.07 18.69 4.11
N GLU A 56 7.90 19.08 4.59
CA GLU A 56 7.63 20.41 5.15
C GLU A 56 8.45 20.64 6.43
N MET A 57 8.42 19.68 7.35
CA MET A 57 9.14 19.79 8.62
C MET A 57 10.65 19.72 8.42
N PHE A 58 11.11 18.95 7.43
CA PHE A 58 12.50 18.98 7.00
C PHE A 58 12.92 20.35 6.42
N ALA A 59 12.02 21.03 5.70
CA ALA A 59 12.31 22.36 5.17
C ALA A 59 12.35 23.45 6.27
N ASP A 60 11.58 23.28 7.34
CA ASP A 60 11.54 24.20 8.49
C ASP A 60 12.81 24.12 9.36
N ASP A 61 13.20 22.91 9.79
CA ASP A 61 14.27 22.73 10.78
C ASP A 61 15.16 21.49 10.50
N GLY A 62 15.24 21.07 9.23
CA GLY A 62 16.03 19.91 8.82
C GLY A 62 15.64 18.64 9.57
N MET A 63 16.64 17.92 10.07
CA MET A 63 16.43 16.66 10.80
C MET A 63 15.65 16.86 12.11
N ASN A 64 15.78 18.00 12.79
CA ASN A 64 15.03 18.25 14.03
C ASN A 64 13.53 18.38 13.75
N GLY A 65 13.15 18.94 12.61
CA GLY A 65 11.77 18.97 12.16
C GLY A 65 11.21 17.57 11.89
N ILE A 66 12.00 16.69 11.27
CA ILE A 66 11.61 15.27 11.08
C ILE A 66 11.42 14.57 12.43
N VAL A 67 12.32 14.76 13.39
CA VAL A 67 12.20 14.18 14.74
C VAL A 67 10.89 14.63 15.42
N ARG A 68 10.58 15.92 15.33
CA ARG A 68 9.34 16.49 15.88
C ARG A 68 8.10 15.90 15.21
N TYR A 69 8.10 15.85 13.87
CA TYR A 69 7.00 15.28 13.10
C TYR A 69 6.80 13.79 13.37
N ALA A 70 7.89 13.03 13.54
CA ALA A 70 7.81 11.62 13.90
C ALA A 70 7.11 11.40 15.24
N ALA A 71 7.35 12.28 16.23
CA ALA A 71 6.66 12.24 17.51
C ALA A 71 5.16 12.62 17.38
N GLU A 72 4.83 13.58 16.52
CA GLU A 72 3.44 13.95 16.21
C GLU A 72 2.68 12.79 15.57
N VAL A 73 3.26 12.15 14.55
CA VAL A 73 2.68 10.96 13.89
C VAL A 73 2.50 9.82 14.89
N ALA A 74 3.48 9.59 15.78
CA ALA A 74 3.38 8.55 16.81
C ALA A 74 2.26 8.84 17.83
N ALA A 75 1.99 10.11 18.14
CA ALA A 75 0.89 10.50 19.02
C ALA A 75 -0.48 10.42 18.33
N ASP A 76 -0.53 10.62 17.01
CA ASP A 76 -1.77 10.68 16.23
C ASP A 76 -2.21 9.33 15.62
N GLN A 77 -1.59 8.22 16.01
CA GLN A 77 -1.95 6.88 15.51
C GLN A 77 -3.46 6.59 15.49
N PRO A 78 -4.27 6.97 16.51
CA PRO A 78 -5.70 6.70 16.49
C PRO A 78 -6.45 7.29 15.29
N ASN A 79 -5.94 8.36 14.68
CA ASN A 79 -6.53 9.01 13.51
C ASN A 79 -5.92 8.53 12.17
N LEU A 80 -4.80 7.81 12.24
CA LEU A 80 -4.06 7.31 11.06
C LEU A 80 -4.37 5.84 10.75
N VAL A 81 -4.86 5.08 11.73
CA VAL A 81 -5.23 3.68 11.54
C VAL A 81 -6.61 3.54 10.93
N THR A 82 -6.75 2.56 10.04
CA THR A 82 -8.01 2.19 9.39
C THR A 82 -8.20 0.68 9.49
N ASP A 83 -9.25 0.13 8.91
CA ASP A 83 -9.36 -1.33 8.80
C ASP A 83 -8.19 -1.94 8.01
N LYS A 84 -7.59 -1.20 7.07
CA LYS A 84 -6.48 -1.68 6.22
C LYS A 84 -5.11 -1.17 6.61
N ILE A 85 -5.02 -0.19 7.50
CA ILE A 85 -3.78 0.38 7.99
C ILE A 85 -3.70 0.14 9.50
N SER A 86 -2.74 -0.68 9.94
CA SER A 86 -2.56 -1.03 11.34
C SER A 86 -1.62 -0.08 12.11
N ALA A 87 -0.66 0.53 11.42
CA ALA A 87 0.21 1.56 11.99
C ALA A 87 0.90 2.36 10.88
N ILE A 88 1.27 3.61 11.20
CA ILE A 88 2.18 4.40 10.36
C ILE A 88 3.30 4.94 11.23
N VAL A 89 4.55 4.61 10.91
CA VAL A 89 5.71 5.03 11.70
C VAL A 89 6.62 5.88 10.84
N VAL A 90 7.03 7.04 11.35
CA VAL A 90 8.12 7.83 10.78
C VAL A 90 9.34 7.65 11.66
N ASN A 91 10.48 7.30 11.06
CA ASN A 91 11.75 7.25 11.77
C ASN A 91 12.31 8.68 11.90
N GLY A 92 12.39 9.20 13.13
CA GLY A 92 12.90 10.56 13.38
C GLY A 92 14.36 10.77 12.92
N GLY A 93 15.16 9.72 12.84
CA GLY A 93 16.57 9.80 12.45
C GLY A 93 16.83 9.71 10.94
N THR A 94 15.86 9.26 10.15
CA THR A 94 16.03 9.03 8.70
C THR A 94 14.90 9.62 7.84
N GLY A 95 13.76 9.97 8.45
CA GLY A 95 12.54 10.35 7.75
C GLY A 95 11.84 9.19 7.03
N GLU A 96 12.29 7.95 7.25
CA GLU A 96 11.69 6.76 6.67
C GLU A 96 10.27 6.55 7.19
N ILE A 97 9.34 6.32 6.28
CA ILE A 97 7.94 6.06 6.56
C ILE A 97 7.68 4.58 6.36
N THR A 98 7.19 3.91 7.40
CA THR A 98 6.72 2.52 7.35
C THR A 98 5.23 2.51 7.60
N VAL A 99 4.45 2.15 6.59
CA VAL A 99 3.01 1.90 6.71
C VAL A 99 2.79 0.40 6.87
N THR A 100 2.30 -0.02 8.01
CA THR A 100 1.92 -1.41 8.25
C THR A 100 0.45 -1.59 7.89
N LEU A 101 0.16 -2.58 7.04
CA LEU A 101 -1.18 -2.93 6.63
C LEU A 101 -1.82 -3.90 7.62
N GLY A 102 -3.15 -3.90 7.67
CA GLY A 102 -3.98 -4.73 8.52
C GLY A 102 -5.14 -5.37 7.75
N ASN A 103 -5.66 -6.49 8.25
CA ASN A 103 -6.89 -7.13 7.76
C ASN A 103 -6.97 -7.34 6.22
N ILE A 104 -5.86 -7.69 5.58
CA ILE A 104 -5.80 -8.15 4.18
C ILE A 104 -5.40 -9.62 4.18
N PRO A 105 -6.35 -10.57 4.05
CA PRO A 105 -6.08 -12.00 4.21
C PRO A 105 -5.05 -12.59 3.22
N GLN A 106 -4.86 -11.94 2.08
CA GLN A 106 -3.92 -12.36 1.03
C GLN A 106 -2.47 -11.95 1.33
N LEU A 107 -2.25 -11.08 2.32
CA LEU A 107 -0.91 -10.62 2.68
C LEU A 107 -0.39 -11.35 3.94
N ALA A 108 0.93 -11.40 4.06
CA ALA A 108 1.57 -11.89 5.27
C ALA A 108 1.23 -11.01 6.48
N ALA A 109 1.39 -11.56 7.69
CA ALA A 109 1.28 -10.77 8.92
C ALA A 109 2.32 -9.64 8.91
N ASN A 110 1.93 -8.45 9.37
CA ASN A 110 2.77 -7.24 9.37
C ASN A 110 3.29 -6.84 7.97
N ALA A 111 2.48 -7.10 6.93
CA ALA A 111 2.72 -6.57 5.60
C ALA A 111 2.91 -5.05 5.65
N ASN A 112 3.94 -4.52 5.02
CA ASN A 112 4.28 -3.10 5.10
C ASN A 112 4.66 -2.50 3.73
N LEU A 113 4.52 -1.18 3.64
CA LEU A 113 5.11 -0.35 2.61
C LEU A 113 6.14 0.56 3.27
N ALA A 114 7.35 0.57 2.75
CA ALA A 114 8.44 1.39 3.26
C ALA A 114 8.86 2.45 2.23
N TYR A 115 8.98 3.69 2.68
CA TYR A 115 9.40 4.83 1.87
C TYR A 115 10.53 5.58 2.56
N ALA A 116 11.61 5.88 1.84
CA ALA A 116 12.69 6.73 2.35
C ALA A 116 12.80 8.02 1.54
N PRO A 117 13.11 9.14 2.20
CA PRO A 117 13.50 10.37 1.53
C PRO A 117 15.00 10.34 1.16
N PHE A 118 15.30 10.86 -0.03
CA PHE A 118 16.66 10.99 -0.55
C PHE A 118 16.92 12.43 -1.01
N ILE A 119 18.15 12.88 -0.86
CA ILE A 119 18.65 14.14 -1.42
C ILE A 119 19.95 13.84 -2.16
N GLY A 120 20.06 14.27 -3.42
CA GLY A 120 21.26 14.05 -4.23
C GLY A 120 21.63 12.56 -4.43
N GLY A 121 20.67 11.65 -4.29
CA GLY A 121 20.88 10.20 -4.38
C GLY A 121 21.34 9.51 -3.09
N ALA A 122 21.54 10.25 -2.00
CA ALA A 122 21.84 9.71 -0.67
C ALA A 122 20.61 9.76 0.23
N ALA A 123 20.46 8.77 1.12
CA ALA A 123 19.42 8.80 2.14
C ALA A 123 19.68 9.97 3.10
N ILE A 124 18.61 10.67 3.50
CA ILE A 124 18.74 11.77 4.46
C ILE A 124 19.22 11.19 5.79
N SER A 125 20.37 11.66 6.25
CA SER A 125 21.03 11.14 7.46
C SER A 125 21.81 12.20 8.25
N ASN A 126 21.86 13.46 7.78
CA ASN A 126 22.56 14.53 8.48
C ASN A 126 22.00 15.93 8.20
N LEU A 127 22.39 16.88 9.05
CA LEU A 127 22.02 18.31 9.04
C LEU A 127 22.50 19.09 7.80
N ASN A 128 23.27 18.49 6.90
CA ASN A 128 23.85 19.14 5.71
C ASN A 128 23.21 18.68 4.40
N SER A 129 22.19 17.83 4.46
CA SER A 129 21.46 17.38 3.27
C SER A 129 20.65 18.57 2.72
N THR A 130 21.12 19.18 1.65
CA THR A 130 20.47 20.33 0.99
C THR A 130 20.06 19.95 -0.43
N GLY A 131 18.84 20.31 -0.82
CA GLY A 131 18.29 20.01 -2.15
C GLY A 131 16.85 19.50 -2.09
N SER A 132 16.35 19.05 -3.25
CA SER A 132 14.99 18.50 -3.36
C SER A 132 14.90 17.13 -2.71
N VAL A 133 13.91 16.94 -1.85
CA VAL A 133 13.54 15.62 -1.32
C VAL A 133 12.93 14.79 -2.44
N VAL A 134 13.48 13.61 -2.67
CA VAL A 134 12.97 12.61 -3.61
C VAL A 134 12.62 11.36 -2.83
N TRP A 135 11.39 10.88 -2.97
CA TRP A 135 10.91 9.69 -2.29
C TRP A 135 11.19 8.45 -3.11
N ARG A 136 11.67 7.39 -2.44
CA ARG A 136 11.77 6.05 -3.03
C ARG A 136 11.02 5.06 -2.16
N CYS A 137 10.30 4.17 -2.81
CA CYS A 137 9.72 3.00 -2.16
C CYS A 137 10.74 1.85 -2.14
N ASP A 138 10.65 1.00 -1.12
CA ASP A 138 11.56 -0.13 -0.86
C ASP A 138 13.06 0.25 -0.80
N PRO A 139 13.45 1.19 0.08
CA PRO A 139 14.84 1.55 0.29
C PRO A 139 15.65 0.44 0.98
N VAL A 140 16.97 0.42 0.73
CA VAL A 140 17.91 -0.60 1.24
C VAL A 140 17.89 -0.77 2.78
N ASN A 141 17.44 0.25 3.52
CA ASN A 141 17.42 0.27 4.99
C ASN A 141 16.04 0.04 5.62
N ALA A 142 14.97 0.02 4.81
CA ALA A 142 13.60 -0.30 5.25
C ALA A 142 12.89 -1.00 4.10
N SER A 143 12.72 -2.32 4.20
CA SER A 143 12.18 -3.10 3.08
C SER A 143 10.66 -3.25 3.17
N THR A 144 10.03 -3.05 2.01
CA THR A 144 8.64 -3.40 1.73
C THR A 144 8.55 -4.91 1.61
N ASN A 145 7.72 -5.56 2.44
CA ASN A 145 7.64 -7.03 2.51
C ASN A 145 6.39 -7.64 1.84
N ILE A 146 5.77 -6.89 0.91
CA ILE A 146 4.59 -7.29 0.14
C ILE A 146 5.03 -7.86 -1.21
N ASP A 147 4.33 -8.89 -1.70
CA ASP A 147 4.58 -9.44 -3.04
C ASP A 147 4.51 -8.34 -4.12
N PRO A 148 5.48 -8.23 -5.04
CA PRO A 148 5.50 -7.20 -6.09
C PRO A 148 4.23 -7.11 -6.93
N SER A 149 3.49 -8.21 -7.07
CA SER A 149 2.21 -8.26 -7.78
C SER A 149 1.13 -7.41 -7.11
N PHE A 150 1.24 -7.16 -5.81
CA PHE A 150 0.32 -6.36 -5.01
C PHE A 150 0.79 -4.93 -4.75
N LEU A 151 2.03 -4.60 -5.15
CA LEU A 151 2.60 -3.28 -4.94
C LEU A 151 2.01 -2.22 -5.88
N PRO A 152 1.86 -0.97 -5.40
CA PRO A 152 1.52 0.15 -6.26
C PRO A 152 2.63 0.43 -7.26
N ALA A 153 2.33 1.16 -8.33
CA ALA A 153 3.29 1.41 -9.41
C ALA A 153 4.58 2.12 -8.95
N GLU A 154 4.52 2.94 -7.89
CA GLU A 154 5.69 3.61 -7.32
C GLU A 154 6.63 2.68 -6.53
N CYS A 155 6.21 1.45 -6.25
CA CYS A 155 6.94 0.45 -5.47
C CYS A 155 7.28 -0.81 -6.28
N ARG A 156 7.09 -0.79 -7.60
CA ARG A 156 7.41 -1.91 -8.50
C ARG A 156 8.66 -1.66 -9.32
#